data_AF-A0A1Y0L7T2-F1
#
_entry.id   AF-A0A1Y0L7T2-F1
#
_cell.length_a   1.000
_cell.length_b   1.000
_cell.length_c   1.000
_cell.angle_alpha   90.00
_cell.angle_beta   90.00
_cell.angle_gamma   90.00
#
_symmetry.space_group_name_H-M   'P 1'
#
loop_
_entity.id
_entity.type
_entity.pdbx_description
1 polymer ?
#
loop_
_entity_poly.entity_id
_entity_poly.type
_entity_poly.pdbx_seq_one_letter_code
_entity_poly.pdbx_strand_id
1 'polypeptide(L)'
;MNNHNAPETQPELSEEGLRRRKLFGQTGGLVASFAIGSAIAGSTLSNGANAATTSAGPDTQTLNQFMKTSRLLTGHQNLDLTLGQRLYVAFSEKDPQFITQLSALNQWIADKQPADVEALDSQLSGQPLHALMMSVIKGWYLGVIDDSHHAKVYAYQNALMYQVPRDGMVIPTYAHNGPDYWTADPPPVDRLLNF
;
A
#
# COMPACT_ATOMS: atom_id res chain seq x y z
N MET A 1 -8.77 11.71 -54.54
CA MET A 1 -8.64 10.29 -54.22
C MET A 1 -7.29 9.80 -54.69
N ASN A 2 -6.40 9.40 -53.78
CA ASN A 2 -5.24 8.56 -54.09
C ASN A 2 -4.99 7.69 -52.85
N ASN A 3 -5.28 6.39 -53.00
CA ASN A 3 -5.12 5.35 -51.99
C ASN A 3 -3.64 5.12 -51.68
N HIS A 4 -3.26 5.18 -50.39
CA HIS A 4 -2.03 4.56 -49.88
C HIS A 4 -2.43 3.49 -48.85
N ASN A 5 -2.69 2.28 -49.34
CA ASN A 5 -2.65 1.07 -48.51
C ASN A 5 -1.25 0.47 -48.69
N ALA A 6 -0.37 0.70 -47.71
CA ALA A 6 0.84 -0.09 -47.52
C ALA A 6 0.70 -0.85 -46.19
N PRO A 7 0.94 -2.16 -46.14
CA PRO A 7 0.87 -2.91 -44.90
C PRO A 7 2.08 -2.57 -44.02
N GLU A 8 1.83 -2.12 -42.78
CA GLU A 8 2.87 -1.92 -41.78
C GLU A 8 3.46 -3.27 -41.36
N THR A 9 4.69 -3.54 -41.81
CA THR A 9 5.50 -4.65 -41.31
C THR A 9 5.92 -4.34 -39.87
N GLN A 10 5.38 -5.08 -38.89
CA GLN A 10 5.86 -5.03 -37.52
C GLN A 10 7.36 -5.38 -37.50
N PRO A 11 8.20 -4.63 -36.76
CA PRO A 11 9.63 -4.90 -36.73
C PRO A 11 9.87 -6.21 -35.98
N GLU A 12 10.27 -7.26 -36.70
CA GLU A 12 10.79 -8.47 -36.06
C GLU A 12 12.00 -8.11 -35.20
N LEU A 13 12.03 -8.65 -33.99
CA LEU A 13 13.12 -8.42 -33.04
C LEU A 13 14.43 -8.91 -33.65
N SER A 14 15.43 -8.02 -33.72
CA SER A 14 16.79 -8.36 -34.15
C SER A 14 17.31 -9.60 -33.44
N GLU A 15 18.09 -10.44 -34.14
CA GLU A 15 18.72 -11.66 -33.57
C GLU A 15 19.46 -11.38 -32.26
N GLU A 16 20.06 -10.19 -32.11
CA GLU A 16 20.69 -9.77 -30.86
C GLU A 16 19.71 -9.62 -29.70
N GLY A 17 18.49 -9.13 -29.96
CA GLY A 17 17.43 -8.99 -28.94
C GLY A 17 16.95 -10.34 -28.42
N LEU A 18 16.84 -11.34 -29.31
CA LEU A 18 16.51 -12.72 -28.95
C LEU A 18 17.61 -13.39 -28.11
N ARG A 19 18.88 -13.14 -28.44
CA ARG A 19 20.03 -13.66 -27.69
C ARG A 19 20.11 -13.09 -26.26
N ARG A 20 19.86 -11.78 -26.09
CA ARG A 20 19.85 -11.12 -24.77
C ARG A 20 18.74 -11.67 -23.86
N ARG A 21 17.55 -11.92 -24.40
CA ARG A 21 16.43 -12.52 -23.65
C ARG A 21 16.71 -13.95 -23.19
N LYS A 22 17.48 -14.72 -23.97
CA LYS A 22 17.86 -16.10 -23.62
C LYS A 22 18.93 -16.17 -22.52
N LEU A 23 19.78 -15.14 -22.40
CA LEU A 23 20.82 -15.06 -21.38
C LEU A 23 20.25 -14.87 -19.95
N PHE A 24 19.17 -14.10 -19.81
CA PHE A 24 18.51 -13.89 -18.50
C PHE A 24 17.67 -15.08 -18.02
N GLY A 25 17.38 -16.06 -18.87
CA GLY A 25 16.64 -17.28 -18.50
C GLY A 25 17.52 -18.39 -17.91
N GLN A 26 18.86 -18.26 -17.97
CA GLN A 26 19.79 -19.35 -17.64
C GLN A 26 20.53 -19.20 -16.29
N THR A 27 20.29 -18.15 -15.51
CA THR A 27 20.93 -17.96 -14.19
C THR A 27 20.05 -18.39 -13.00
N GLY A 28 18.93 -19.06 -13.26
CA GLY A 28 18.07 -19.62 -12.23
C GLY A 28 18.54 -20.99 -11.77
N GLY A 29 19.40 -21.03 -10.75
CA GLY A 29 19.63 -22.26 -9.98
C GLY A 29 21.06 -22.39 -9.47
N LEU A 30 21.22 -22.22 -8.15
CA LEU A 30 22.06 -23.05 -7.26
C LEU A 30 21.92 -22.49 -5.82
N VAL A 31 20.95 -23.02 -5.08
CA VAL A 31 20.84 -22.94 -3.62
C VAL A 31 20.89 -24.37 -3.09
N ALA A 32 21.51 -24.54 -1.92
CA ALA A 32 21.86 -25.76 -1.16
C ALA A 32 23.28 -26.27 -1.48
N SER A 33 24.22 -26.31 -0.51
CA SER A 33 24.08 -27.07 0.73
C SER A 33 25.08 -26.59 1.79
N PHE A 34 24.61 -26.31 3.01
CA PHE A 34 25.44 -26.38 4.21
C PHE A 34 24.67 -27.19 5.26
N ALA A 35 25.00 -28.46 5.38
CA ALA A 35 24.65 -29.25 6.53
C ALA A 35 25.78 -30.24 6.83
N ILE A 36 26.05 -30.37 8.13
CA ILE A 36 26.85 -31.39 8.82
C ILE A 36 28.31 -31.01 9.05
N GLY A 37 28.61 -30.65 10.31
CA GLY A 37 29.97 -30.56 10.83
C GLY A 37 30.06 -30.04 12.26
N SER A 38 30.09 -30.97 13.22
CA SER A 38 30.81 -30.91 14.50
C SER A 38 30.09 -30.40 15.76
N ALA A 39 29.80 -31.37 16.64
CA ALA A 39 29.64 -31.20 18.07
C ALA A 39 31.02 -31.05 18.74
N ILE A 40 31.18 -30.06 19.63
CA ILE A 40 32.06 -30.13 20.83
C ILE A 40 31.63 -29.07 21.85
N ALA A 41 31.36 -29.55 23.07
CA ALA A 41 31.63 -28.97 24.38
C ALA A 41 31.45 -27.46 24.64
N GLY A 42 30.47 -27.15 25.51
CA GLY A 42 30.66 -26.28 26.67
C GLY A 42 31.02 -24.82 26.44
N SER A 43 30.02 -23.95 26.37
CA SER A 43 30.08 -22.63 27.01
C SER A 43 28.68 -22.07 27.18
N THR A 44 28.35 -21.72 28.43
CA THR A 44 27.17 -20.93 28.78
C THR A 44 27.37 -19.51 28.26
N LEU A 45 26.98 -19.26 27.01
CA LEU A 45 26.72 -17.92 26.54
C LEU A 45 25.23 -17.68 26.72
N SER A 46 24.89 -17.03 27.83
CA SER A 46 23.62 -16.33 27.99
C SER A 46 23.58 -15.19 26.96
N ASN A 47 23.31 -15.56 25.71
CA ASN A 47 22.79 -14.63 24.73
C ASN A 47 21.41 -14.23 25.26
N GLY A 48 21.33 -12.99 25.77
CA GLY A 48 20.06 -12.27 25.85
C GLY A 48 19.50 -12.18 24.44
N ALA A 49 18.83 -13.24 24.01
CA ALA A 49 17.85 -13.16 22.96
C ALA A 49 16.80 -12.21 23.53
N ASN A 50 16.90 -10.93 23.14
CA ASN A 50 15.72 -10.12 22.98
C ASN A 50 14.83 -10.97 22.07
N ALA A 51 13.91 -11.72 22.67
CA ALA A 51 12.78 -12.23 21.95
C ALA A 51 12.19 -10.97 21.34
N ALA A 52 12.40 -10.79 20.04
CA ALA A 52 11.61 -9.85 19.29
C ALA A 52 10.18 -10.29 19.61
N THR A 53 9.52 -9.54 20.49
CA THR A 53 8.08 -9.57 20.63
C THR A 53 7.60 -9.32 19.22
N THR A 54 7.33 -10.37 18.47
CA THR A 54 6.44 -10.29 17.32
C THR A 54 5.19 -9.71 17.91
N SER A 55 5.02 -8.39 17.78
CA SER A 55 3.80 -7.70 18.13
C SER A 55 2.71 -8.49 17.42
N ALA A 56 1.97 -9.29 18.17
CA ALA A 56 0.87 -10.04 17.62
C ALA A 56 -0.04 -8.99 16.99
N GLY A 57 -0.39 -9.18 15.71
CA GLY A 57 -1.30 -8.27 15.03
C GLY A 57 -2.62 -8.13 15.80
N PRO A 58 -3.43 -7.12 15.49
CA PRO A 58 -4.76 -6.99 16.11
C PRO A 58 -5.54 -8.29 15.94
N ASP A 59 -6.34 -8.64 16.95
CA ASP A 59 -7.33 -9.69 16.79
C ASP A 59 -8.32 -9.34 15.65
N THR A 60 -9.05 -10.36 15.18
CA THR A 60 -9.98 -10.21 14.05
C THR A 60 -11.05 -9.14 14.29
N GLN A 61 -11.56 -9.01 15.52
CA GLN A 61 -12.61 -8.03 15.83
C GLN A 61 -12.05 -6.61 15.80
N THR A 62 -10.89 -6.40 16.41
CA THR A 62 -10.18 -5.13 16.42
C THR A 62 -9.82 -4.68 15.01
N LEU A 63 -9.29 -5.59 14.18
CA LEU A 63 -9.00 -5.30 12.77
C LEU A 63 -10.27 -4.95 12.00
N ASN A 64 -11.36 -5.69 12.18
CA ASN A 64 -12.63 -5.40 11.51
C ASN A 64 -13.18 -4.02 11.86
N GLN A 65 -13.04 -3.58 13.12
CA GLN A 65 -13.45 -2.23 13.51
C GLN A 65 -12.58 -1.15 12.87
N PHE A 66 -11.25 -1.33 12.88
CA PHE A 66 -10.35 -0.41 12.19
C PHE A 66 -10.66 -0.31 10.69
N MET A 67 -10.94 -1.44 10.04
CA MET A 67 -11.33 -1.47 8.62
C MET A 67 -12.68 -0.80 8.37
N LYS A 68 -13.66 -0.96 9.28
CA LYS A 68 -14.96 -0.29 9.18
C LYS A 68 -14.80 1.23 9.25
N THR A 69 -14.03 1.71 10.21
CA THR A 69 -13.74 3.15 10.34
C THR A 69 -12.94 3.65 9.13
N SER A 70 -11.93 2.91 8.69
CA SER A 70 -11.15 3.25 7.50
C SER A 70 -12.01 3.42 6.24
N ARG A 71 -13.01 2.55 6.02
CA ARG A 71 -13.95 2.68 4.89
C ARG A 71 -14.76 3.97 4.96
N LEU A 72 -15.28 4.33 6.15
CA LEU A 72 -15.96 5.60 6.34
C LEU A 72 -15.03 6.78 6.05
N LEU A 73 -13.82 6.76 6.62
CA LEU A 73 -12.86 7.87 6.50
C LEU A 73 -12.32 8.07 5.08
N THR A 74 -12.29 7.02 4.27
CA THR A 74 -11.74 7.08 2.90
C THR A 74 -12.82 7.14 1.82
N GLY A 75 -14.07 6.79 2.14
CA GLY A 75 -15.15 6.61 1.18
C GLY A 75 -15.00 5.37 0.28
N HIS A 76 -13.93 4.57 0.46
CA HIS A 76 -13.65 3.40 -0.36
C HIS A 76 -14.18 2.12 0.31
N GLN A 77 -14.89 1.29 -0.44
CA GLN A 77 -15.51 0.07 0.12
C GLN A 77 -14.55 -1.11 0.12
N ASN A 78 -13.70 -1.26 -0.90
CA ASN A 78 -12.75 -2.37 -0.98
C ASN A 78 -11.34 -1.92 -0.60
N LEU A 79 -11.10 -1.82 0.71
CA LEU A 79 -9.77 -1.58 1.26
C LEU A 79 -8.99 -2.89 1.43
N ASP A 80 -7.69 -2.86 1.11
CA ASP A 80 -6.77 -3.99 1.29
C ASP A 80 -6.61 -4.33 2.78
N LEU A 81 -7.04 -5.54 3.17
CA LEU A 81 -6.99 -5.99 4.57
C LEU A 81 -5.57 -6.13 5.10
N THR A 82 -4.62 -6.54 4.26
CA THR A 82 -3.21 -6.71 4.65
C THR A 82 -2.57 -5.36 4.93
N LEU A 83 -2.84 -4.36 4.08
CA LEU A 83 -2.41 -3.00 4.31
C LEU A 83 -3.07 -2.42 5.57
N GLY A 84 -4.36 -2.65 5.76
CA GLY A 84 -5.08 -2.21 6.96
C GLY A 84 -4.45 -2.76 8.25
N GLN A 85 -4.09 -4.04 8.27
CA GLN A 85 -3.38 -4.63 9.41
C GLN A 85 -2.01 -3.99 9.63
N ARG A 86 -1.24 -3.74 8.56
CA ARG A 86 0.07 -3.07 8.65
C ARG A 86 -0.04 -1.66 9.18
N LEU A 87 -1.01 -0.87 8.69
CA LEU A 87 -1.25 0.48 9.16
C LEU A 87 -1.67 0.51 10.63
N TYR A 88 -2.58 -0.39 11.04
CA TYR A 88 -2.98 -0.49 12.45
C TYR A 88 -1.78 -0.74 13.37
N VAL A 89 -0.93 -1.71 13.03
CA VAL A 89 0.27 -2.02 13.81
C VAL A 89 1.22 -0.82 13.83
N ALA A 90 1.44 -0.19 12.67
CA ALA A 90 2.32 0.95 12.53
C ALA A 90 1.87 2.15 13.38
N PHE A 91 0.59 2.48 13.38
CA PHE A 91 0.05 3.55 14.23
C PHE A 91 0.16 3.21 15.72
N SER A 92 -0.10 1.95 16.09
CA SER A 92 0.01 1.48 17.48
C SER A 92 1.45 1.53 18.00
N GLU A 93 2.43 1.24 17.15
CA GLU A 93 3.86 1.32 17.49
C GLU A 93 4.34 2.79 17.57
N LYS A 94 3.78 3.67 16.74
CA LYS A 94 4.15 5.09 16.69
C LYS A 94 3.61 5.89 17.86
N ASP A 95 2.34 5.66 18.25
CA ASP A 95 1.68 6.39 19.32
C ASP A 95 0.98 5.42 20.29
N PRO A 96 1.44 5.31 21.55
CA PRO A 96 0.79 4.49 22.57
C PRO A 96 -0.68 4.87 22.83
N GLN A 97 -1.09 6.11 22.51
CA GLN A 97 -2.47 6.58 22.66
C GLN A 97 -3.37 6.21 21.47
N PHE A 98 -2.80 5.72 20.36
CA PHE A 98 -3.54 5.43 19.13
C PHE A 98 -4.76 4.53 19.38
N ILE A 99 -4.58 3.43 20.13
CA ILE A 99 -5.66 2.47 20.39
C ILE A 99 -6.80 3.13 21.17
N THR A 100 -6.47 3.94 22.18
CA THR A 100 -7.47 4.67 22.99
C THR A 100 -8.19 5.72 22.17
N GLN A 101 -7.47 6.49 21.36
CA GLN A 101 -8.08 7.52 20.50
C GLN A 101 -8.93 6.89 19.39
N LEU A 102 -8.50 5.77 18.80
CA LEU A 102 -9.28 5.02 17.80
C LEU A 102 -10.58 4.48 18.41
N SER A 103 -10.53 3.95 19.63
CA SER A 103 -11.73 3.53 20.35
C SER A 103 -12.69 4.70 20.57
N ALA A 104 -12.18 5.86 21.00
CA ALA A 104 -12.99 7.07 21.17
C ALA A 104 -13.59 7.58 19.85
N LEU A 105 -12.84 7.53 18.73
CA LEU A 105 -13.35 7.86 17.41
C LEU A 105 -14.45 6.88 16.97
N ASN A 106 -14.26 5.57 17.19
CA ASN A 106 -15.26 4.56 16.86
C ASN A 106 -16.56 4.76 17.64
N GLN A 107 -16.45 5.06 18.93
CA GLN A 107 -17.60 5.38 19.77
C GLN A 107 -18.31 6.65 19.29
N TRP A 108 -17.55 7.68 18.92
CA TRP A 108 -18.12 8.92 18.41
C TRP A 108 -18.92 8.70 17.12
N ILE A 109 -18.37 7.92 16.18
CA ILE A 109 -19.06 7.54 14.94
C ILE A 109 -20.33 6.74 15.25
N ALA A 110 -20.29 5.83 16.22
CA ALA A 110 -21.46 5.04 16.62
C ALA A 110 -22.56 5.90 17.23
N ASP A 111 -22.19 6.89 18.05
CA ASP A 111 -23.13 7.75 18.77
C ASP A 111 -23.76 8.83 17.87
N LYS A 112 -22.99 9.38 16.92
CA LYS A 112 -23.45 10.48 16.06
C LYS A 112 -23.92 10.08 14.68
N GLN A 113 -23.50 8.90 14.21
CA GLN A 113 -23.88 8.35 12.91
C GLN A 113 -23.75 9.40 11.77
N PRO A 114 -22.54 9.97 11.56
CA PRO A 114 -22.34 10.91 10.45
C PRO A 114 -22.67 10.23 9.12
N ALA A 115 -23.25 10.99 8.19
CA ALA A 115 -23.65 10.46 6.88
C ALA A 115 -22.45 10.04 6.02
N ASP A 116 -21.38 10.83 6.07
CA ASP A 116 -20.16 10.69 5.29
C ASP A 116 -18.95 11.27 6.07
N VAL A 117 -17.76 11.26 5.43
CA VAL A 117 -16.54 11.78 6.04
C VAL A 117 -16.56 13.29 6.15
N GLU A 118 -17.24 14.00 5.26
CA GLU A 118 -17.39 15.45 5.25
C GLU A 118 -18.22 15.93 6.45
N ALA A 119 -19.32 15.25 6.74
CA ALA A 119 -20.12 15.49 7.94
C ALA A 119 -19.30 15.21 9.21
N LEU A 120 -18.52 14.12 9.23
CA LEU A 120 -17.64 13.81 10.34
C LEU A 120 -16.53 14.86 10.53
N ASP A 121 -15.92 15.34 9.46
CA ASP A 121 -14.87 16.36 9.47
C ASP A 121 -15.37 17.67 10.06
N SER A 122 -16.54 18.13 9.60
CA SER A 122 -17.21 19.32 10.12
C SER A 122 -17.50 19.20 11.63
N GLN A 123 -17.94 18.02 12.09
CA GLN A 123 -18.23 17.75 13.50
C GLN A 123 -16.96 17.67 14.37
N LEU A 124 -15.88 17.11 13.83
CA LEU A 124 -14.62 16.94 14.56
C LEU A 124 -13.70 18.16 14.47
N SER A 125 -13.98 19.14 13.61
CA SER A 125 -13.17 20.34 13.47
C SER A 125 -12.91 21.02 14.83
N GLY A 126 -11.63 21.24 15.15
CA GLY A 126 -11.19 21.79 16.43
C GLY A 126 -11.15 20.80 17.61
N GLN A 127 -11.56 19.54 17.42
CA GLN A 127 -11.47 18.49 18.44
C GLN A 127 -10.17 17.68 18.32
N PRO A 128 -9.64 17.11 19.43
CA PRO A 128 -8.43 16.28 19.39
C PRO A 128 -8.50 15.07 18.44
N LEU A 129 -9.68 14.48 18.28
CA LEU A 129 -9.90 13.31 17.41
C LEU A 129 -9.73 13.63 15.92
N HIS A 130 -9.80 14.90 15.52
CA HIS A 130 -9.59 15.33 14.13
C HIS A 130 -8.19 14.96 13.63
N ALA A 131 -7.17 15.14 14.46
CA ALA A 131 -5.79 14.82 14.11
C ALA A 131 -5.59 13.32 13.87
N LEU A 132 -6.23 12.46 14.68
CA LEU A 132 -6.23 11.01 14.47
C LEU A 132 -6.90 10.66 13.14
N MET A 133 -8.11 11.19 12.91
CA MET A 133 -8.87 10.97 11.69
C MET A 133 -8.02 11.30 10.45
N MET A 134 -7.43 12.49 10.43
CA MET A 134 -6.55 12.93 9.35
C MET A 134 -5.31 12.05 9.20
N SER A 135 -4.72 11.58 10.30
CA SER A 135 -3.56 10.69 10.26
C SER A 135 -3.90 9.34 9.61
N VAL A 136 -5.06 8.76 9.94
CA VAL A 136 -5.53 7.51 9.32
C VAL A 136 -5.79 7.70 7.82
N ILE A 137 -6.45 8.80 7.43
CA ILE A 137 -6.69 9.14 6.02
C ILE A 137 -5.35 9.28 5.27
N LYS A 138 -4.40 10.04 5.82
CA LYS A 138 -3.05 10.18 5.24
C LYS A 138 -2.36 8.83 5.08
N GLY A 139 -2.46 7.94 6.06
CA GLY A 139 -1.89 6.59 6.01
C GLY A 139 -2.40 5.78 4.81
N TRP A 140 -3.70 5.85 4.51
CA TRP A 140 -4.29 5.18 3.35
C TRP A 140 -3.93 5.84 2.02
N TYR A 141 -3.96 7.17 1.96
CA TYR A 141 -3.73 7.91 0.71
C TYR A 141 -2.27 7.95 0.30
N LEU A 142 -1.35 8.14 1.24
CA LEU A 142 0.08 8.30 0.98
C LEU A 142 0.86 7.02 1.21
N GLY A 143 0.33 6.06 1.98
CA GLY A 143 1.04 4.84 2.33
C GLY A 143 2.19 5.05 3.32
N VAL A 144 2.24 6.19 3.99
CA VAL A 144 3.18 6.56 5.07
C VAL A 144 2.40 7.14 6.24
N ILE A 145 2.93 7.01 7.46
CA ILE A 145 2.27 7.50 8.68
C ILE A 145 3.00 8.67 9.35
N ASP A 146 4.13 9.11 8.80
CA ASP A 146 4.91 10.25 9.26
C ASP A 146 5.41 11.06 8.06
N ASP A 147 5.67 12.35 8.29
CA ASP A 147 6.05 13.31 7.25
C ASP A 147 7.60 13.42 7.10
N SER A 148 8.37 12.50 7.68
CA SER A 148 9.83 12.56 7.61
C SER A 148 10.35 12.11 6.25
N HIS A 149 11.51 12.60 5.85
CA HIS A 149 12.19 12.19 4.62
C HIS A 149 12.69 10.73 4.67
N HIS A 150 12.61 10.10 5.86
CA HIS A 150 12.98 8.71 6.10
C HIS A 150 11.77 7.89 6.55
N ALA A 151 10.55 8.36 6.26
CA ALA A 151 9.31 7.68 6.60
C ALA A 151 9.32 6.26 6.05
N LYS A 152 8.87 5.31 6.87
CA LYS A 152 8.70 3.93 6.41
C LYS A 152 7.50 3.88 5.46
N VAL A 153 7.73 3.35 4.25
CA VAL A 153 6.67 3.15 3.26
C VAL A 153 5.95 1.82 3.53
N TYR A 154 4.65 1.91 3.81
CA TYR A 154 3.77 0.76 4.04
C TYR A 154 3.01 0.36 2.77
N ALA A 155 2.69 1.34 1.93
CA ALA A 155 2.12 1.15 0.60
C ALA A 155 2.70 2.15 -0.39
N TYR A 156 2.92 1.70 -1.62
CA TYR A 156 3.25 2.58 -2.74
C TYR A 156 2.25 2.34 -3.87
N GLN A 157 2.29 1.16 -4.48
CA GLN A 157 1.34 0.77 -5.54
C GLN A 157 -0.12 0.81 -5.10
N ASN A 158 -0.42 0.42 -3.85
CA ASN A 158 -1.79 0.33 -3.33
C ASN A 158 -2.23 1.60 -2.57
N ALA A 159 -1.42 2.67 -2.57
CA ALA A 159 -1.80 3.92 -1.92
C ALA A 159 -2.99 4.55 -2.66
N LEU A 160 -3.97 5.07 -1.91
CA LEU A 160 -5.24 5.49 -2.51
C LEU A 160 -5.10 6.67 -3.47
N MET A 161 -4.11 7.55 -3.26
CA MET A 161 -3.86 8.69 -4.16
C MET A 161 -3.54 8.27 -5.60
N TYR A 162 -3.02 7.05 -5.78
CA TYR A 162 -2.71 6.51 -7.09
C TYR A 162 -3.86 5.70 -7.70
N GLN A 163 -4.90 5.33 -6.94
CA GLN A 163 -5.99 4.53 -7.49
C GLN A 163 -6.92 5.39 -8.35
N VAL A 164 -7.30 6.58 -7.86
CA VAL A 164 -8.25 7.46 -8.57
C VAL A 164 -7.79 7.82 -9.99
N PRO A 165 -6.55 8.28 -10.23
CA PRO A 165 -6.11 8.68 -11.57
C PRO A 165 -5.53 7.52 -12.40
N ARG A 166 -5.67 6.25 -11.97
CA ARG A 166 -4.87 5.13 -12.49
C ARG A 166 -5.09 4.81 -13.97
N ASP A 167 -6.24 5.17 -14.53
CA ASP A 167 -6.55 4.98 -15.95
C ASP A 167 -5.86 6.00 -16.86
N GLY A 168 -5.56 7.20 -16.35
CA GLY A 168 -4.87 8.28 -17.09
C GLY A 168 -3.42 8.50 -16.68
N MET A 169 -3.04 8.12 -15.46
CA MET A 169 -1.73 8.41 -14.87
C MET A 169 -1.07 7.13 -14.39
N VAL A 170 0.21 6.97 -14.76
CA VAL A 170 1.04 5.87 -14.27
C VAL A 170 1.55 6.18 -12.86
N ILE A 171 1.68 5.16 -12.04
CA ILE A 171 2.41 5.26 -10.78
C ILE A 171 3.90 5.42 -11.14
N PRO A 172 4.62 6.40 -10.59
CA PRO A 172 6.03 6.56 -10.91
C PRO A 172 6.79 5.26 -10.66
N THR A 173 7.77 4.95 -11.51
CA THR A 173 8.52 3.67 -11.56
C THR A 173 7.75 2.44 -12.07
N TYR A 174 6.44 2.55 -12.36
CA TYR A 174 5.66 1.47 -12.97
C TYR A 174 5.39 1.78 -14.43
N ALA A 175 5.87 0.91 -15.32
CA ALA A 175 5.49 0.97 -16.72
C ALA A 175 4.05 0.47 -16.88
N HIS A 176 3.16 1.38 -17.26
CA HIS A 176 1.76 1.10 -17.57
C HIS A 176 1.40 1.83 -18.88
N ASN A 177 0.42 1.33 -19.62
CA ASN A 177 -0.07 1.92 -20.89
C ASN A 177 0.88 1.92 -22.11
N GLY A 178 2.03 1.26 -22.02
CA GLY A 178 2.96 1.12 -23.16
C GLY A 178 3.78 2.39 -23.45
N PRO A 179 4.65 2.35 -24.48
CA PRO A 179 5.42 3.52 -24.89
C PRO A 179 4.50 4.62 -25.44
N ASP A 180 4.94 5.87 -25.30
CA ASP A 180 4.26 7.09 -25.80
C ASP A 180 2.81 7.27 -25.34
N TYR A 181 2.39 6.60 -24.26
CA TYR A 181 1.01 6.66 -23.75
C TYR A 181 0.54 8.09 -23.45
N TRP A 182 1.48 8.98 -23.10
CA TRP A 182 1.21 10.39 -22.76
C TRP A 182 0.76 11.23 -23.96
N THR A 183 0.78 10.68 -25.19
CA THR A 183 0.28 11.35 -26.40
C THR A 183 -1.21 11.13 -26.64
N ALA A 184 -1.83 10.17 -25.95
CA ALA A 184 -3.26 9.91 -26.04
C ALA A 184 -4.05 10.97 -25.25
N ASP A 185 -5.30 11.21 -25.67
CA ASP A 185 -6.22 12.04 -24.90
C ASP A 185 -6.46 11.42 -23.51
N PRO A 186 -6.53 12.24 -22.44
CA PRO A 186 -6.82 11.74 -21.11
C PRO A 186 -8.22 11.10 -21.06
N PRO A 187 -8.44 10.11 -20.19
CA PRO A 187 -9.77 9.57 -19.98
C PRO A 187 -10.74 10.67 -19.55
N PRO A 188 -12.01 10.61 -19.99
CA PRO A 188 -12.99 11.62 -19.63
C PRO A 188 -13.33 11.57 -18.13
N VAL A 189 -13.61 12.74 -17.54
CA VAL A 189 -13.75 12.93 -16.08
C VAL A 189 -14.95 12.20 -15.46
N ASP A 190 -15.94 11.84 -16.27
CA ASP A 190 -17.12 11.08 -15.85
C ASP A 190 -16.83 9.57 -15.69
N ARG A 191 -15.67 9.11 -16.15
CA ARG A 191 -15.17 7.75 -15.93
C ARG A 191 -14.39 7.68 -14.61
N LEU A 192 -15.09 7.82 -13.48
CA LEU A 192 -14.49 7.50 -12.18
C LEU A 192 -14.37 5.98 -12.02
N LEU A 193 -13.18 5.52 -11.70
CA LEU A 193 -12.94 4.13 -11.36
C LEU A 193 -13.59 3.82 -10.01
N ASN A 194 -14.42 2.78 -9.98
CA ASN A 194 -15.02 2.29 -8.74
C ASN A 194 -14.05 1.30 -8.08
N PHE A 195 -13.65 1.60 -6.83
CA PHE A 195 -12.77 0.77 -6.03
C PHE A 195 -13.41 0.34 -4.73
#